data_AF-A0A232F5R8-F1
#
_entry.id   AF-A0A232F5R8-F1
#
_cell.length_a   1.000
_cell.length_b   1.000
_cell.length_c   1.000
_cell.angle_alpha   90.00
_cell.angle_beta   90.00
_cell.angle_gamma   90.00
#
_symmetry.space_group_name_H-M   'P 1'
#
loop_
_entity.id
_entity.type
_entity.pdbx_description
1 polymer ?
#
loop_
_entity_poly.entity_id
_entity_poly.type
_entity_poly.pdbx_seq_one_letter_code
_entity_poly.pdbx_strand_id
1 'polypeptide(L)'
;MGTFYQAEVKRVGDTLLGMATQCVQAKNVNKTSPQTLSNLCLKINVKLGGINSILVPSIRPKVFNEPVIFLGADVTHPPAGDNKKPSIAAVVGSMDAHPSRYAATVRVQQHRQEIIQELSSMVR
;
A
#
# COMPACT_ATOMS: atom_id res chain seq x y z
N MET A 1 10.09 2.47 21.75
CA MET A 1 11.32 1.95 21.10
C MET A 1 11.07 1.22 19.78
N GLY A 2 10.04 0.39 19.60
CA GLY A 2 9.88 -0.42 18.37
C GLY A 2 9.55 0.35 17.06
N THR A 3 8.99 1.56 17.14
CA THR A 3 8.57 2.34 15.96
C THR A 3 9.73 2.96 15.19
N PHE A 4 10.81 3.38 15.87
CA PHE A 4 11.98 3.98 15.22
C PHE A 4 12.74 2.99 14.33
N TYR A 5 12.96 1.76 14.82
CA TYR A 5 13.63 0.73 14.04
C TYR A 5 12.81 0.32 12.80
N GLN A 6 11.49 0.23 12.93
CA GLN A 6 10.63 -0.04 11.78
C GLN A 6 10.74 1.06 10.71
N ALA A 7 10.73 2.32 11.14
CA ALA A 7 10.82 3.46 10.22
C ALA A 7 12.13 3.44 9.43
N GLU A 8 13.27 3.15 10.08
CA GLU A 8 14.55 3.08 9.39
C GLU A 8 14.66 1.89 8.44
N VAL A 9 14.20 0.70 8.84
CA VAL A 9 14.13 -0.47 7.95
C VAL A 9 13.29 -0.17 6.72
N LYS A 10 12.15 0.52 6.90
CA LYS A 10 11.25 0.90 5.81
C LYS A 10 11.85 1.96 4.90
N ARG A 11 12.51 2.97 5.45
CA ARG A 11 13.21 4.00 4.69
C ARG A 11 14.31 3.39 3.83
N VAL A 12 15.21 2.60 4.42
CA VAL A 12 16.32 1.97 3.69
C VAL A 12 15.80 0.97 2.66
N GLY A 13 14.88 0.08 3.05
CA GLY A 13 14.34 -0.95 2.16
C GLY A 13 13.55 -0.36 1.00
N ASP A 14 12.56 0.49 1.30
CA ASP A 14 11.58 0.91 0.31
C ASP A 14 12.06 2.10 -0.54
N THR A 15 12.96 2.98 -0.03
CA THR A 15 13.38 4.19 -0.77
C THR A 15 14.85 4.22 -1.19
N LEU A 16 15.76 3.51 -0.50
CA LEU A 16 17.19 3.55 -0.83
C LEU A 16 17.65 2.33 -1.63
N LEU A 17 17.23 1.13 -1.24
CA LEU A 17 17.73 -0.12 -1.81
C LEU A 17 16.71 -0.85 -2.70
N GLY A 18 15.42 -0.50 -2.63
CA GLY A 18 14.37 -1.20 -3.37
C GLY A 18 14.19 -2.66 -2.93
N MET A 19 14.46 -2.97 -1.66
CA MET A 19 14.40 -4.32 -1.11
C MET A 19 13.09 -4.57 -0.37
N ALA A 20 12.43 -5.68 -0.71
CA ALA A 20 11.24 -6.12 0.00
C ALA A 20 11.56 -6.49 1.46
N THR A 21 10.92 -5.81 2.41
CA THR A 21 11.10 -6.04 3.86
C THR A 21 9.80 -6.46 4.54
N GLN A 22 9.86 -7.41 5.48
CA GLN A 22 8.72 -7.85 6.29
C GLN A 22 9.06 -7.83 7.80
N CYS A 23 8.57 -6.81 8.52
CA CYS A 23 8.77 -6.70 9.96
C CYS A 23 7.77 -7.59 10.73
N VAL A 24 8.24 -8.23 11.80
CA VAL A 24 7.40 -9.03 12.72
C VAL A 24 7.77 -8.65 14.15
N GLN A 25 6.77 -8.46 15.02
CA GLN A 25 7.02 -8.16 16.42
C GLN A 25 7.57 -9.40 17.13
N ALA A 26 8.57 -9.22 18.01
CA ALA A 26 9.21 -10.33 18.74
C ALA A 26 8.21 -11.24 19.46
N LYS A 27 7.13 -10.68 20.03
CA LYS A 27 6.07 -11.47 20.68
C LYS A 27 5.39 -12.48 19.74
N ASN A 28 5.21 -12.12 18.47
CA ASN A 28 4.61 -12.97 17.44
C ASN A 28 5.59 -14.01 16.88
N VAL A 29 6.89 -13.82 17.12
CA VAL A 29 7.95 -14.80 16.83
C VAL A 29 8.10 -15.78 17.99
N ASN A 30 8.13 -15.26 19.22
CA ASN A 30 8.28 -16.07 20.43
C ASN A 30 7.07 -16.98 20.68
N LYS A 31 5.86 -16.53 20.31
CA LYS A 31 4.64 -17.33 20.37
C LYS A 31 3.89 -17.22 19.06
N THR A 32 4.17 -18.15 18.16
CA THR A 32 3.51 -18.24 16.85
C THR A 32 2.15 -18.93 16.97
N SER A 33 1.22 -18.55 16.09
CA SER A 33 0.01 -19.33 15.81
C SER A 33 -0.11 -19.61 14.32
N PRO A 34 -0.75 -20.72 13.89
CA PRO A 34 -0.99 -21.00 12.48
C PRO A 34 -1.68 -19.84 11.75
N GLN A 35 -2.65 -19.19 12.40
CA GLN A 35 -3.34 -18.04 11.84
C GLN A 35 -2.41 -16.84 11.63
N THR A 36 -1.54 -16.54 12.60
CA THR A 36 -0.56 -15.45 12.49
C THR A 36 0.42 -15.69 11.36
N LEU A 37 0.92 -16.93 11.24
CA LEU A 37 1.85 -17.32 10.17
C LEU A 37 1.17 -17.26 8.79
N SER A 38 -0.06 -17.75 8.67
CA SER A 38 -0.83 -17.65 7.43
C SER A 38 -0.99 -16.19 6.98
N ASN A 39 -1.42 -15.31 7.88
CA ASN A 39 -1.55 -13.87 7.57
C ASN A 39 -0.21 -13.22 7.21
N LEU A 40 0.90 -13.70 7.78
CA LEU A 40 2.24 -13.23 7.43
C LEU A 40 2.63 -13.66 6.01
N CYS A 41 2.38 -14.92 5.65
CA CYS A 41 2.61 -15.44 4.30
C CYS A 41 1.81 -14.67 3.25
N LEU A 42 0.56 -14.29 3.52
CA LEU A 42 -0.25 -13.47 2.62
C LEU A 42 0.44 -12.13 2.29
N LYS A 43 1.10 -11.51 3.28
CA LYS A 43 1.82 -10.23 3.09
C LYS A 43 3.15 -10.43 2.35
N ILE A 44 3.86 -11.52 2.64
CA ILE A 44 5.13 -11.84 1.98
C ILE A 44 4.88 -12.15 0.50
N ASN A 45 3.87 -12.96 0.19
CA ASN A 45 3.52 -13.34 -1.18
C ASN A 45 3.29 -12.09 -2.05
N VAL A 46 2.47 -11.14 -1.59
CA VAL A 46 2.18 -9.92 -2.34
C VAL A 46 3.41 -9.02 -2.51
N LYS A 47 4.29 -8.93 -1.50
CA LYS A 47 5.55 -8.16 -1.61
C LYS A 47 6.53 -8.73 -2.61
N LEU A 48 6.47 -10.03 -2.86
CA LEU A 48 7.26 -10.72 -3.87
C LEU A 48 6.55 -10.79 -5.23
N GLY A 49 5.41 -10.10 -5.39
CA GLY A 49 4.66 -10.01 -6.65
C GLY A 49 3.65 -11.14 -6.88
N GLY A 50 3.45 -12.03 -5.91
CA GLY A 50 2.45 -13.10 -5.98
C GLY A 50 1.01 -12.60 -5.82
N ILE A 51 0.07 -13.42 -6.30
CA ILE A 51 -1.37 -13.20 -6.16
C ILE A 51 -1.92 -14.22 -5.17
N ASN A 52 -2.60 -13.77 -4.11
CA ASN A 52 -3.17 -14.68 -3.09
C ASN A 52 -4.47 -15.34 -3.57
N SER A 53 -5.33 -14.57 -4.22
CA SER A 53 -6.63 -15.01 -4.72
C SER A 53 -7.14 -14.04 -5.78
N ILE A 54 -8.06 -14.50 -6.62
CA ILE A 54 -8.73 -13.69 -7.64
C ILE A 54 -10.24 -13.88 -7.54
N LEU A 55 -11.01 -12.93 -8.06
CA LEU A 55 -12.44 -13.13 -8.28
C LEU A 55 -12.65 -14.21 -9.33
N VAL A 56 -13.62 -15.10 -9.07
CA VAL A 56 -13.96 -16.17 -10.02
C VAL A 56 -14.39 -15.52 -11.35
N PRO A 57 -13.76 -15.86 -12.49
CA PRO A 57 -14.00 -15.15 -13.74
C PRO A 57 -15.46 -15.11 -14.20
N SER A 58 -16.23 -16.17 -13.93
CA SER A 58 -17.63 -16.33 -14.35
C SER A 58 -18.61 -15.43 -13.60
N ILE A 59 -18.26 -14.90 -12.43
CA ILE A 59 -19.13 -14.01 -11.64
C ILE A 59 -18.74 -12.53 -11.80
N ARG A 60 -17.72 -12.23 -12.62
CA ARG A 60 -17.27 -10.85 -12.81
C ARG A 60 -18.35 -10.03 -13.52
N PRO A 61 -18.64 -8.80 -13.07
CA PRO A 61 -19.53 -7.90 -13.76
C PRO A 61 -19.06 -7.60 -15.20
N LYS A 62 -19.99 -7.20 -16.08
CA LYS A 62 -19.69 -6.89 -17.49
C LYS A 62 -18.63 -5.80 -17.69
N VAL A 63 -18.35 -4.98 -16.68
CA VAL A 63 -17.27 -3.97 -16.70
C VAL A 63 -15.88 -4.59 -16.99
N PHE A 64 -15.70 -5.87 -16.66
CA PHE A 64 -14.46 -6.60 -16.92
C PHE A 64 -14.32 -7.13 -18.35
N ASN A 65 -15.32 -6.94 -19.21
CA ASN A 65 -15.27 -7.41 -20.60
C ASN A 65 -14.34 -6.57 -21.49
N GLU A 66 -14.04 -5.34 -21.06
CA GLU A 66 -13.08 -4.44 -21.70
C GLU A 66 -11.97 -4.09 -20.70
N PRO A 67 -10.79 -3.63 -21.17
CA PRO A 67 -9.74 -3.17 -20.27
C PRO A 67 -10.24 -2.05 -19.34
N VAL A 68 -10.20 -2.30 -18.03
CA VAL A 68 -10.61 -1.36 -16.99
C VAL A 68 -9.50 -1.21 -15.96
N ILE A 69 -9.27 0.03 -15.49
CA ILE A 69 -8.36 0.34 -14.40
C ILE A 69 -9.16 0.77 -13.16
N PHE A 70 -8.80 0.20 -12.00
CA PHE A 70 -9.36 0.60 -10.71
C PHE A 70 -8.36 1.50 -10.00
N LEU A 71 -8.79 2.73 -9.71
CA LEU A 71 -8.00 3.70 -8.96
C LEU A 71 -8.55 3.87 -7.54
N GLY A 72 -7.65 3.92 -6.56
CA GLY A 72 -7.96 4.32 -5.19
C GLY A 72 -7.12 5.54 -4.82
N ALA A 73 -7.71 6.51 -4.14
CA ALA A 73 -7.02 7.74 -3.75
C ALA A 73 -7.37 8.13 -2.31
N ASP A 74 -6.39 8.62 -1.56
CA ASP A 74 -6.55 9.08 -0.19
C ASP A 74 -5.61 10.25 0.11
N VAL A 75 -6.03 11.13 1.03
CA VAL A 75 -5.19 12.18 1.59
C VAL A 75 -5.15 12.03 3.12
N THR A 76 -3.94 11.81 3.63
CA THR A 76 -3.70 11.75 5.08
C THR A 76 -3.21 13.10 5.58
N HIS A 77 -3.94 13.69 6.52
CA HIS A 77 -3.55 14.93 7.20
C HIS A 77 -2.73 14.67 8.47
N PRO A 78 -1.89 15.65 8.88
CA PRO A 78 -1.22 15.58 10.18
C PRO A 78 -2.22 15.67 11.35
N PRO A 79 -1.82 15.22 12.55
CA PRO A 79 -2.66 15.28 13.76
C PRO A 79 -3.18 16.68 14.08
N ALA A 80 -4.27 16.75 14.86
CA ALA A 80 -4.80 18.01 15.35
C ALA A 80 -3.74 18.82 16.11
N GLY A 81 -3.70 20.14 15.87
CA GLY A 81 -2.72 21.06 16.48
C GLY A 81 -1.37 21.15 15.77
N ASP A 82 -1.08 20.30 14.79
CA ASP A 82 0.06 20.50 13.89
C ASP A 82 -0.34 21.49 12.80
N ASN A 83 0.46 22.55 12.62
CA ASN A 83 0.23 23.61 11.63
C ASN A 83 1.34 23.69 10.58
N LYS A 84 2.31 22.77 10.61
CA LYS A 84 3.51 22.86 9.76
C LYS A 84 3.69 21.64 8.87
N LYS A 85 3.29 20.45 9.33
CA LYS A 85 3.47 19.23 8.54
C LYS A 85 2.58 19.24 7.29
N PRO A 86 3.10 18.76 6.15
CA PRO A 86 2.30 18.67 4.94
C PRO A 86 1.25 17.56 5.04
N SER A 87 0.28 17.58 4.13
CA SER A 87 -0.56 16.41 3.89
C SER A 87 0.14 15.44 2.94
N ILE A 88 -0.23 14.17 2.97
CA ILE A 88 0.30 13.15 2.07
C ILE A 88 -0.85 12.62 1.21
N ALA A 89 -0.74 12.78 -0.10
CA ALA A 89 -1.66 12.20 -1.07
C ALA A 89 -1.10 10.90 -1.61
N ALA A 90 -1.94 9.87 -1.70
CA ALA A 90 -1.59 8.59 -2.29
C ALA A 90 -2.64 8.19 -3.34
N VAL A 91 -2.18 7.71 -4.49
CA VAL A 91 -3.03 7.14 -5.54
C VAL A 91 -2.50 5.75 -5.88
N VAL A 92 -3.38 4.77 -5.96
CA VAL A 92 -3.06 3.41 -6.38
C VAL A 92 -3.86 3.03 -7.62
N GLY A 93 -3.27 2.21 -8.49
CA GLY A 93 -3.92 1.71 -9.70
C GLY A 93 -3.72 0.22 -9.89
N SER A 94 -4.78 -0.48 -10.31
CA SER A 94 -4.72 -1.91 -10.63
C SER A 94 -3.81 -2.16 -11.84
N MET A 95 -2.99 -3.21 -11.77
CA MET A 95 -1.98 -3.55 -12.79
C MET A 95 -2.31 -4.83 -13.56
N ASP A 96 -3.49 -5.43 -13.32
CA ASP A 96 -3.94 -6.67 -13.94
C ASP A 96 -5.49 -6.69 -14.10
N ALA A 97 -5.99 -7.66 -14.87
CA ALA A 97 -7.42 -7.87 -15.11
C ALA A 97 -8.16 -8.58 -13.95
N HIS A 98 -7.44 -9.02 -12.92
CA HIS A 98 -7.98 -9.67 -11.71
C HIS A 98 -8.09 -8.71 -10.52
N PRO A 99 -8.08 -7.40 -10.79
CA PRO A 99 -7.58 -6.31 -9.95
C PRO A 99 -6.94 -6.75 -8.62
N SER A 100 -5.85 -7.50 -8.70
CA SER A 100 -5.18 -8.08 -7.53
C SER A 100 -3.84 -7.42 -7.22
N ARG A 101 -3.10 -7.03 -8.26
CA ARG A 101 -1.86 -6.25 -8.13
C ARG A 101 -2.14 -4.77 -8.30
N TYR A 102 -1.51 -3.96 -7.44
CA TYR A 102 -1.62 -2.50 -7.49
C TYR A 102 -0.24 -1.85 -7.46
N ALA A 103 -0.06 -0.79 -8.23
CA ALA A 103 1.06 0.14 -8.11
C ALA A 103 0.60 1.40 -7.37
N ALA A 104 1.55 2.12 -6.77
CA ALA A 104 1.26 3.29 -5.96
C ALA A 104 2.11 4.49 -6.38
N THR A 105 1.51 5.67 -6.36
CA THR A 105 2.19 6.97 -6.41
C THR A 105 1.83 7.75 -5.15
N VAL A 106 2.82 8.45 -4.58
CA VAL A 106 2.64 9.22 -3.34
C VAL A 106 3.27 10.59 -3.52
N ARG A 107 2.61 11.63 -3.01
CA ARG A 107 3.06 13.02 -3.04
C ARG A 107 2.83 13.72 -1.71
N VAL A 108 3.70 14.67 -1.43
CA VAL A 108 3.57 15.60 -0.32
C VAL A 108 2.89 16.86 -0.86
N GLN A 109 1.86 17.35 -0.19
CA GLN A 109 1.11 18.54 -0.62
C GLN A 109 0.85 19.49 0.55
N GLN A 110 0.21 20.63 0.28
CA GLN A 110 0.02 21.67 1.28
C GLN A 110 -0.69 21.17 2.55
N HIS A 111 -0.36 21.79 3.67
CA HIS A 111 -0.95 21.50 4.98
C HIS A 111 -2.49 21.52 4.91
N ARG A 112 -3.13 20.42 5.33
CA ARG A 112 -4.60 20.24 5.37
C ARG A 112 -5.32 20.54 4.04
N GLN A 113 -4.65 20.40 2.91
CA GLN A 113 -5.26 20.43 1.60
C GLN A 113 -5.83 19.04 1.28
N GLU A 114 -7.14 18.95 1.03
CA GLU A 114 -7.83 17.70 0.68
C GLU A 114 -7.75 17.38 -0.82
N ILE A 115 -7.77 18.41 -1.67
CA ILE A 115 -7.67 18.23 -3.12
C ILE A 115 -6.27 17.72 -3.46
N ILE A 116 -6.18 16.58 -4.16
CA ILE A 116 -4.90 16.04 -4.63
C ILE A 116 -4.34 16.95 -5.72
N GLN A 117 -3.33 17.75 -5.36
CA GLN A 117 -2.80 18.81 -6.22
C GLN A 117 -2.18 18.24 -7.51
N GLU A 118 -1.50 17.10 -7.40
CA GLU A 118 -0.73 16.50 -8.50
C GLU A 118 -1.42 15.29 -9.13
N LEU A 119 -2.75 15.14 -8.97
CA LEU A 119 -3.50 13.96 -9.38
C LEU A 119 -3.25 13.56 -10.84
N SER A 120 -3.25 14.55 -11.75
CA SER A 120 -2.99 14.30 -13.18
C SER A 120 -1.62 13.66 -13.43
N SER A 121 -0.59 14.06 -12.69
CA SER A 121 0.74 13.46 -12.83
C SER A 121 0.83 12.07 -12.18
N MET A 122 0.04 11.83 -11.14
CA MET A 122 0.02 10.57 -10.38
C MET A 122 -0.71 9.44 -11.12
N VAL A 123 -1.62 9.79 -12.03
CA VAL A 123 -2.43 8.85 -12.83
C VAL A 123 -1.85 8.62 -14.24
N ARG A 124 -0.87 9.42 -14.65
CA ARG A 124 -0.24 9.34 -15.98
C ARG A 124 0.66 8.11 -16.12
#